data_AF-A0A2E5CTX8-F1
#
_entry.id   AF-A0A2E5CTX8-F1
#
_cell.length_a   1.000
_cell.length_b   1.000
_cell.length_c   1.000
_cell.angle_alpha   90.00
_cell.angle_beta   90.00
_cell.angle_gamma   90.00
#
_symmetry.space_group_name_H-M   'P 1'
#
loop_
_entity.id
_entity.type
_entity.pdbx_description
1 polymer ?
#
loop_
_entity_poly.entity_id
_entity_poly.type
_entity_poly.pdbx_seq_one_letter_code
_entity_poly.pdbx_strand_id
1 'polypeptide(L)' 'MEKKKYKRKKSMNKTMKVLKEIKKRVPNIIFKAQNLVVTLKTREQLKVWLKLYPNGTYTINN' A
#
# COMPACT_ATOMS: atom_id res chain seq x y z
N MET A 1 -45.36 13.92 -13.24
CA MET A 1 -43.93 14.18 -13.00
C MET A 1 -43.22 12.87 -12.70
N GLU A 2 -42.53 12.27 -13.67
CA GLU A 2 -41.73 11.07 -13.42
C GLU A 2 -40.49 11.44 -12.60
N LYS A 3 -40.40 10.92 -11.38
CA LYS A 3 -39.19 11.03 -10.55
C LYS A 3 -38.08 10.24 -11.23
N LYS A 4 -37.13 10.91 -11.90
CA LYS A 4 -35.88 10.29 -12.38
C LYS A 4 -35.16 9.66 -11.20
N LYS A 5 -35.30 8.34 -11.04
CA LYS A 5 -34.61 7.55 -10.02
C LYS A 5 -33.16 7.41 -10.48
N TYR A 6 -32.28 8.29 -10.00
CA TYR A 6 -30.84 8.20 -10.24
C TYR A 6 -30.29 6.90 -9.64
N LYS A 7 -30.40 5.79 -10.37
CA LYS A 7 -29.72 4.54 -10.05
C LYS A 7 -28.26 4.67 -10.46
N ARG A 8 -27.45 5.37 -9.66
CA ARG A 8 -26.00 5.33 -9.80
C ARG A 8 -25.55 3.91 -9.45
N LYS A 9 -25.48 3.02 -10.44
CA LYS A 9 -24.73 1.77 -10.29
C LYS A 9 -23.27 2.17 -10.09
N LYS A 10 -22.80 2.27 -8.83
CA LYS A 10 -21.36 2.29 -8.53
C LYS A 10 -20.82 0.97 -9.06
N SER A 11 -20.23 0.99 -10.25
CA SER A 11 -19.71 -0.22 -10.87
C SER A 11 -18.56 -0.74 -10.02
N MET A 12 -18.81 -1.85 -9.31
CA MET A 12 -17.84 -2.54 -8.45
C MET A 12 -16.47 -2.70 -9.13
N ASN A 13 -16.47 -2.97 -10.44
CA ASN A 13 -15.26 -3.12 -11.25
C ASN A 13 -14.38 -1.85 -11.29
N LYS A 14 -14.97 -0.64 -11.35
CA LYS A 14 -14.20 0.61 -11.33
C LYS A 14 -13.57 0.83 -9.96
N THR A 15 -14.33 0.60 -8.89
CA THR A 15 -13.81 0.69 -7.52
C THR A 15 -12.68 -0.32 -7.28
N MET A 16 -12.82 -1.55 -7.78
CA MET A 16 -11.80 -2.59 -7.64
C MET A 16 -10.52 -2.26 -8.42
N LYS A 17 -10.63 -1.64 -9.61
CA LYS A 17 -9.47 -1.15 -10.36
C LYS A 17 -8.73 -0.06 -9.58
N VAL A 18 -9.46 0.93 -9.05
CA VAL A 18 -8.88 2.01 -8.24
C VAL A 18 -8.20 1.45 -6.99
N LEU A 19 -8.82 0.50 -6.28
CA LEU A 19 -8.21 -0.15 -5.11
C LEU A 19 -6.93 -0.91 -5.46
N LYS A 20 -6.89 -1.63 -6.59
CA LYS A 20 -5.67 -2.32 -7.06
C LYS A 20 -4.57 -1.33 -7.43
N GLU A 21 -4.91 -0.20 -8.05
CA GLU A 21 -3.93 0.85 -8.36
C GLU A 21 -3.38 1.50 -7.09
N ILE A 22 -4.22 1.75 -6.09
CA ILE A 22 -3.79 2.27 -4.79
C ILE A 22 -2.84 1.26 -4.12
N LYS A 23 -3.23 -0.01 -4.04
CA LYS A 23 -2.37 -1.08 -3.47
C LYS A 23 -1.02 -1.21 -4.18
N LYS A 24 -0.95 -0.97 -5.50
CA LYS A 24 0.32 -0.95 -6.24
C LYS A 24 1.22 0.25 -5.90
N ARG A 25 0.64 1.39 -5.53
CA ARG A 25 1.37 2.64 -5.24
C ARG A 25 1.85 2.71 -3.79
N VAL A 26 1.10 2.12 -2.87
CA VAL A 26 1.45 2.11 -1.44
C VAL A 26 2.64 1.17 -1.22
N PRO A 27 3.66 1.58 -0.45
CA PRO A 27 4.78 0.70 -0.13
C PRO A 27 4.32 -0.49 0.69
N ASN A 28 4.70 -1.68 0.25
CA ASN A 28 4.35 -2.94 0.92
C ASN A 28 5.10 -3.12 2.24
N ILE A 29 6.24 -2.44 2.41
CA ILE A 29 7.12 -2.65 3.56
C ILE A 29 7.58 -1.29 4.08
N ILE A 30 7.40 -1.04 5.37
CA ILE A 30 7.93 0.14 6.06
C ILE A 30 9.00 -0.34 7.03
N PHE A 31 10.23 0.09 6.82
CA PHE A 31 11.37 -0.15 7.70
C PHE A 31 11.62 1.07 8.57
N LYS A 32 11.85 0.85 9.86
CA LYS A 32 12.13 1.88 10.86
C LYS A 32 13.41 1.54 11.62
N ALA A 33 14.35 2.46 11.61
CA ALA A 33 15.52 2.48 12.48
C ALA A 33 15.48 3.75 13.34
N GLN A 34 16.43 3.88 14.26
CA GLN A 34 16.44 4.90 15.33
C GLN A 34 16.04 6.31 14.85
N ASN A 35 16.63 6.77 13.74
CA ASN A 35 16.40 8.10 13.17
C ASN A 35 15.96 8.05 11.70
N LEU A 36 15.50 6.88 11.22
CA LEU A 36 15.29 6.66 9.79
C LEU A 36 14.04 5.83 9.55
N VAL A 37 13.22 6.28 8.59
CA VAL A 37 12.06 5.55 8.10
C VAL A 37 12.21 5.40 6.60
N VAL A 38 12.22 4.17 6.11
CA VAL A 38 12.38 3.87 4.69
C VAL A 38 11.26 2.96 4.23
N THR A 39 10.64 3.34 3.13
CA THR A 39 9.60 2.56 2.47
C THR A 39 10.22 1.68 1.39
N LEU A 40 10.05 0.37 1.52
CA LEU A 40 10.62 -0.63 0.64
C LEU A 40 9.53 -1.28 -0.22
N LYS A 41 9.90 -1.61 -1.46
CA LYS A 41 9.00 -2.26 -2.41
C LYS A 41 9.16 -3.78 -2.42
N THR A 42 10.36 -4.27 -2.15
CA THR A 42 10.69 -5.70 -2.25
C THR A 42 11.35 -6.24 -0.98
N ARG A 43 11.31 -7.57 -0.82
CA ARG A 43 11.89 -8.26 0.34
C ARG A 43 13.41 -8.31 0.28
N GLU A 44 14.00 -8.27 -0.91
CA GLU A 44 15.46 -8.25 -1.10
C GLU A 44 16.04 -6.96 -0.53
N GLN A 45 15.37 -5.82 -0.79
CA GLN A 45 15.76 -4.55 -0.20
C GLN A 45 15.69 -4.62 1.33
N LEU A 46 14.63 -5.21 1.89
CA LEU A 46 14.49 -5.38 3.34
C LEU A 46 15.66 -6.18 3.93
N LYS A 47 16.11 -7.24 3.27
CA LYS A 47 17.29 -8.01 3.73
C LYS A 47 18.55 -7.17 3.80
N VAL A 48 18.76 -6.25 2.85
CA VAL A 48 19.91 -5.33 2.88
C VAL A 48 19.78 -4.37 4.05
N TRP A 49 18.60 -3.78 4.27
CA TRP A 49 18.37 -2.86 5.38
C TRP A 49 18.50 -3.51 6.75
N LEU A 50 18.04 -4.76 6.91
CA LEU A 50 18.22 -5.53 8.14
C LEU A 50 19.69 -5.86 8.42
N LYS A 51 20.51 -6.06 7.38
CA LYS A 51 21.97 -6.25 7.55
C LYS A 51 22.67 -4.96 7.99
N LEU A 52 22.25 -3.82 7.43
CA LEU A 52 22.86 -2.52 7.75
C LEU A 52 22.42 -2.00 9.12
N TYR A 53 21.17 -2.25 9.51
CA TYR A 53 20.57 -1.79 10.75
C TYR A 53 19.97 -2.99 11.50
N PRO A 54 20.79 -3.72 12.27
CA PRO A 54 20.36 -4.96 12.93
C PRO A 54 19.25 -4.73 13.98
N ASN A 55 19.17 -3.53 14.55
CA ASN A 55 18.12 -3.14 15.50
C ASN A 55 16.88 -2.54 14.83
N GLY A 56 16.86 -2.51 13.50
CA GLY A 56 15.74 -1.96 12.74
C GLY A 56 14.51 -2.87 12.79
N THR A 57 13.34 -2.26 12.86
CA THR A 57 12.05 -2.94 12.84
C THR A 57 11.37 -2.73 11.49
N TYR A 58 10.50 -3.65 11.08
CA TYR A 58 9.74 -3.48 9.85
C TYR A 58 8.30 -3.94 9.98
N THR A 59 7.45 -3.35 9.15
CA THR A 59 6.04 -3.70 9.01
C THR A 59 5.76 -4.01 7.55
N ILE A 60 5.10 -5.14 7.27
CA ILE A 60 4.68 -5.53 5.92
C ILE A 60 3.16 -5.37 5.83
N ASN A 61 2.70 -4.51 4.93
CA ASN A 61 1.28 -4.33 4.63
C ASN A 61 0.90 -5.28 3.47
N ASN A 62 -0.06 -6.17 3.71
CA ASN A 62 -0.64 -7.08 2.69
C ASN A 62 -1.90 -6.48 2.01
#